data_AF-A0AAW4C4Y3-F1
#
_entry.id   AF-A0AAW4C4Y3-F1
#
_cell.length_a   1.000
_cell.length_b   1.000
_cell.length_c   1.000
_cell.angle_alpha   90.00
_cell.angle_beta   90.00
_cell.angle_gamma   90.00
#
_symmetry.space_group_name_H-M   'P 1'
#
loop_
_entity.id
_entity.type
_entity.pdbx_description
1 polymer ?
#
loop_
_entity_poly.entity_id
_entity_poly.type
_entity_poly.pdbx_seq_one_letter_code
_entity_poly.pdbx_strand_id
1 'polypeptide(L)'
;MSLLPHNATLLERALEAASELGVDPGVIRGVADSARCPPSFLPWLGWALKVEGWEAADAEEQQRDLIREAIPVHKTKGTVGAIRRVLKAVRVNAEFKEWHQIPNAAPYTFQITAWANDNRGGEGS
;
A
#
# COMPACT_ATOMS: atom_id res chain seq x y z
N MET A 1 -0.65 15.87 -33.01
CA MET A 1 -0.49 15.48 -34.43
C MET A 1 -1.87 15.09 -34.90
N SER A 2 -2.42 15.78 -35.91
CA SER A 2 -3.80 15.53 -36.37
C SER A 2 -3.89 14.17 -37.06
N LEU A 3 -4.99 13.44 -36.80
CA LEU A 3 -5.29 12.16 -37.46
C LEU A 3 -6.11 12.37 -38.73
N LEU A 4 -6.56 13.60 -39.00
CA LEU A 4 -7.34 13.94 -40.18
C LEU A 4 -6.49 13.96 -41.45
N PRO A 5 -7.09 13.63 -42.62
CA PRO A 5 -6.42 13.76 -43.90
C PRO A 5 -6.23 15.23 -44.29
N HIS A 6 -5.30 15.49 -45.22
CA HIS A 6 -4.95 16.86 -45.63
C HIS A 6 -6.13 17.66 -46.22
N ASN A 7 -7.14 16.99 -46.77
CA ASN A 7 -8.34 17.61 -47.35
C ASN A 7 -9.48 17.83 -46.35
N ALA A 8 -9.24 17.70 -45.03
CA ALA A 8 -10.27 17.90 -44.02
C ALA A 8 -10.80 19.34 -43.99
N THR A 9 -12.13 19.44 -43.97
CA THR A 9 -12.92 20.65 -43.89
C THR A 9 -12.75 21.36 -42.54
N LEU A 10 -13.18 22.62 -42.46
CA LEU A 10 -13.14 23.40 -41.22
C LEU A 10 -14.00 22.78 -40.12
N LEU A 11 -15.15 22.20 -40.47
CA LEU A 11 -16.04 21.53 -39.51
C LEU A 11 -15.38 20.29 -38.92
N GLU A 12 -14.74 19.46 -39.75
CA GLU A 12 -14.04 18.25 -39.29
C GLU A 12 -12.88 18.58 -38.35
N ARG A 13 -12.11 19.64 -38.65
CA ARG A 13 -11.03 20.12 -37.78
C ARG A 13 -11.57 20.68 -36.45
N ALA A 14 -12.68 21.41 -36.50
CA ALA A 14 -13.33 21.92 -35.29
C ALA A 14 -13.86 20.76 -34.42
N LEU A 15 -14.38 19.71 -35.04
CA LEU A 15 -14.84 18.51 -34.34
C LEU A 15 -13.68 17.70 -33.74
N GLU A 16 -12.55 17.55 -34.45
CA GLU A 16 -11.33 16.93 -33.92
C GLU A 16 -10.84 17.66 -32.66
N ALA A 17 -10.76 19.00 -32.71
CA ALA A 17 -10.35 19.81 -31.56
C ALA A 17 -11.34 19.69 -30.39
N ALA A 18 -12.65 19.67 -30.67
CA ALA A 18 -13.68 19.52 -29.64
C ALA A 18 -13.74 18.11 -29.05
N SER A 19 -13.27 17.09 -29.78
CA SER A 19 -13.26 15.69 -29.34
C SER A 19 -11.98 15.29 -28.59
N GLU A 20 -10.99 16.19 -28.50
CA GLU A 20 -9.77 15.95 -27.75
C GLU A 20 -10.06 15.99 -26.24
N LEU A 21 -10.26 14.80 -25.66
CA LEU A 21 -10.63 14.64 -24.24
C LEU A 21 -9.51 15.00 -23.25
N GLY A 22 -8.25 15.10 -23.69
CA GLY A 22 -7.12 15.43 -22.83
C GLY A 22 -6.86 14.43 -21.69
N VAL A 23 -7.35 13.20 -21.80
CA VAL A 23 -7.21 12.17 -20.76
C VAL A 23 -5.92 11.38 -20.98
N ASP A 24 -5.10 11.25 -19.95
CA ASP A 24 -3.92 10.38 -19.95
C ASP A 24 -4.29 8.97 -19.45
N PRO A 25 -4.37 7.95 -20.34
CA PRO A 25 -4.62 6.57 -19.92
C PRO A 25 -3.41 5.93 -19.21
N GLY A 26 -2.24 6.57 -19.20
CA GLY A 26 -1.02 6.11 -18.52
C GLY A 26 -1.22 5.90 -17.02
N VAL A 27 -2.05 6.72 -16.38
CA VAL A 27 -2.39 6.65 -14.95
C VAL A 27 -2.90 5.26 -14.56
N ILE A 28 -3.68 4.61 -15.42
CA ILE A 28 -4.26 3.28 -15.17
C ILE A 28 -3.19 2.20 -15.06
N ARG A 29 -2.05 2.34 -15.75
CA ARG A 29 -0.99 1.30 -15.72
C ARG A 29 -0.33 1.16 -14.35
N GLY A 30 -0.31 2.23 -13.56
CA GLY A 30 0.36 2.27 -12.26
C GLY A 30 -0.52 1.79 -11.10
N VAL A 31 -1.85 1.78 -11.24
CA VAL A 31 -2.77 1.62 -10.09
C VAL A 31 -2.67 0.27 -9.39
N ALA A 32 -2.20 -0.76 -10.08
CA ALA A 32 -2.05 -2.12 -9.54
C ALA A 32 -0.64 -2.41 -8.97
N ASP A 33 0.25 -1.41 -8.94
CA ASP A 33 1.62 -1.55 -8.46
C ASP A 33 1.88 -0.56 -7.33
N SER A 34 2.21 -1.05 -6.12
CA SER A 34 2.41 -0.18 -4.96
C SER A 34 3.55 0.82 -5.12
N ALA A 35 4.52 0.62 -6.02
CA ALA A 35 5.60 1.58 -6.29
C ALA A 35 5.20 2.65 -7.30
N ARG A 36 4.27 2.35 -8.22
CA ARG A 36 3.88 3.25 -9.32
C ARG A 36 2.46 3.81 -9.18
N CYS A 37 1.69 3.30 -8.23
CA CYS A 37 0.33 3.74 -7.98
C CYS A 37 0.33 5.22 -7.54
N PRO A 38 -0.50 6.08 -8.16
CA PRO A 38 -0.63 7.45 -7.70
C PRO A 38 -1.09 7.49 -6.23
N PRO A 39 -0.60 8.43 -5.40
CA PRO A 39 -0.87 8.44 -3.96
C PRO A 39 -2.37 8.40 -3.60
N SER A 40 -3.21 9.11 -4.35
CA SER A 40 -4.66 9.15 -4.17
C SER A 40 -5.35 7.79 -4.34
N PHE A 41 -4.71 6.84 -5.03
CA PHE A 41 -5.23 5.49 -5.25
C PHE A 41 -4.63 4.44 -4.31
N LEU A 42 -3.61 4.78 -3.51
CA LEU A 42 -2.99 3.84 -2.58
C LEU A 42 -3.97 3.23 -1.56
N PRO A 43 -4.88 3.99 -0.93
CA PRO A 43 -5.85 3.40 0.01
C PRO A 43 -6.75 2.36 -0.65
N TRP A 44 -7.14 2.60 -1.90
CA TRP A 44 -7.97 1.68 -2.68
C TRP A 44 -7.21 0.41 -3.07
N LEU A 45 -5.94 0.54 -3.45
CA LEU A 45 -5.07 -0.60 -3.71
C LEU A 45 -4.84 -1.43 -2.44
N GLY A 46 -4.61 -0.77 -1.30
CA GLY A 46 -4.49 -1.43 0.01
C GLY A 46 -5.74 -2.18 0.41
N TRP A 47 -6.92 -1.55 0.22
CA TRP A 47 -8.21 -2.20 0.44
C TRP A 47 -8.38 -3.43 -0.46
N ALA A 48 -8.09 -3.32 -1.76
CA ALA A 48 -8.22 -4.41 -2.72
C ALA A 48 -7.33 -5.63 -2.36
N LEU A 49 -6.16 -5.37 -1.77
CA LEU A 49 -5.24 -6.40 -1.29
C LEU A 49 -5.46 -6.82 0.16
N LYS A 50 -6.53 -6.33 0.81
CA LYS A 50 -6.89 -6.63 2.20
C LYS A 50 -5.71 -6.36 3.16
N VAL A 51 -5.04 -5.23 2.98
CA VAL A 51 -3.97 -4.80 3.89
C VAL A 51 -4.55 -4.59 5.29
N GLU A 52 -3.86 -5.11 6.31
CA GLU A 52 -4.21 -4.94 7.73
C GLU A 52 -3.24 -3.97 8.39
N GLY A 53 -3.71 -3.19 9.38
CA GLY A 53 -2.87 -2.23 10.12
C GLY A 53 -2.50 -0.98 9.32
N TRP A 54 -3.39 -0.53 8.43
CA TRP A 54 -3.18 0.65 7.59
C TRP A 54 -2.95 1.92 8.41
N GLU A 55 -3.63 2.03 9.55
CA GLU A 55 -3.55 3.13 10.51
C GLU A 55 -2.17 3.24 11.16
N ALA A 56 -1.35 2.19 11.08
CA ALA A 56 0.02 2.21 11.58
C ALA A 56 1.03 2.74 10.53
N ALA A 57 0.63 2.98 9.30
CA ALA A 57 1.47 3.56 8.25
C ALA A 57 1.22 5.07 8.10
N ASP A 58 2.07 5.85 8.77
CA ASP A 58 1.99 7.31 8.85
C ASP A 58 2.54 7.99 7.57
N ALA A 59 3.55 7.39 6.94
CA ALA A 59 4.17 7.87 5.69
C ALA A 59 3.70 7.08 4.47
N GLU A 60 3.69 7.73 3.30
CA GLU A 60 3.31 7.11 2.02
C GLU A 60 4.19 5.88 1.73
N GLU A 61 5.49 5.95 2.03
CA GLU A 61 6.41 4.84 1.84
C GLU A 61 6.04 3.62 2.71
N GLN A 62 5.54 3.83 3.92
CA GLN A 62 5.07 2.74 4.79
C GLN A 62 3.79 2.12 4.24
N GLN A 63 2.89 2.92 3.68
CA GLN A 63 1.68 2.43 3.00
C GLN A 63 2.05 1.57 1.79
N ARG A 64 2.97 2.05 0.94
CA ARG A 64 3.45 1.32 -0.24
C ARG A 64 4.14 0.00 0.15
N ASP A 65 4.92 0.01 1.23
CA ASP A 65 5.56 -1.18 1.78
C ASP A 65 4.54 -2.18 2.33
N LEU A 66 3.52 -1.73 3.08
CA LEU A 66 2.44 -2.60 3.56
C LEU A 66 1.71 -3.29 2.41
N ILE A 67 1.39 -2.55 1.35
CA ILE A 67 0.76 -3.09 0.14
C ILE A 67 1.68 -4.13 -0.51
N ARG A 68 2.97 -3.84 -0.63
CA ARG A 68 3.95 -4.76 -1.22
C ARG A 68 4.05 -6.07 -0.42
N GLU A 69 4.03 -5.99 0.91
CA GLU A 69 4.13 -7.15 1.79
C GLU A 69 2.81 -7.91 1.97
N ALA A 70 1.67 -7.40 1.48
CA ALA A 70 0.35 -7.98 1.69
C ALA A 70 0.26 -9.46 1.28
N ILE A 71 0.68 -9.81 0.06
CA ILE A 71 0.61 -11.19 -0.44
C ILE A 71 1.53 -12.13 0.37
N PRO A 72 2.83 -11.82 0.58
CA PRO A 72 3.69 -12.64 1.43
C PRO A 72 3.18 -12.81 2.87
N VAL A 73 2.59 -11.77 3.45
CA VAL A 73 1.99 -11.80 4.81
C VAL A 73 0.78 -12.72 4.83
N HIS A 74 -0.17 -12.57 3.91
CA HIS A 74 -1.36 -13.42 3.83
C HIS A 74 -1.02 -14.91 3.67
N LYS A 75 0.01 -15.24 2.87
CA LYS A 75 0.49 -16.62 2.69
C LYS A 75 1.03 -17.26 3.96
N THR A 76 1.52 -16.46 4.91
CA THR A 76 2.21 -16.94 6.12
C THR A 76 1.53 -16.43 7.40
N LYS A 77 0.25 -16.07 7.30
CA LYS A 77 -0.52 -15.47 8.39
C LYS A 77 -0.51 -16.37 9.62
N GLY A 78 -0.38 -15.75 10.80
CA GLY A 78 -0.26 -16.47 12.07
C GLY A 78 1.15 -16.91 12.44
N THR A 79 2.15 -16.70 11.57
CA THR A 79 3.56 -16.97 11.89
C THR A 79 4.27 -15.72 12.43
N VAL A 80 5.31 -15.94 13.23
CA VAL A 80 6.24 -14.87 13.66
C VAL A 80 6.83 -14.12 12.45
N GLY A 81 7.10 -14.82 11.35
CA GLY A 81 7.63 -14.23 10.12
C GLY A 81 6.68 -13.21 9.48
N ALA A 82 5.37 -13.51 9.44
CA ALA A 82 4.36 -12.57 8.95
C ALA A 82 4.30 -11.31 9.82
N ILE A 83 4.32 -11.48 11.14
CA ILE A 83 4.27 -10.34 12.07
C ILE A 83 5.52 -9.45 11.92
N ARG A 84 6.72 -10.06 11.80
CA ARG A 84 7.97 -9.33 11.54
C ARG A 84 7.91 -8.49 10.26
N ARG A 85 7.31 -9.01 9.18
CA ARG A 85 7.15 -8.28 7.91
C ARG A 85 6.27 -7.05 8.08
N VAL A 86 5.12 -7.21 8.74
CA VAL A 86 4.19 -6.09 8.99
C VAL A 86 4.86 -5.00 9.81
N LEU A 87 5.48 -5.35 10.95
CA LEU A 87 6.16 -4.38 11.81
C LEU A 87 7.31 -3.67 11.08
N LYS A 88 8.07 -4.38 10.26
CA LYS A 88 9.13 -3.77 9.42
C LYS A 88 8.54 -2.80 8.39
N ALA A 89 7.42 -3.12 7.76
CA ALA A 89 6.77 -2.24 6.79
C ALA A 89 6.37 -0.90 7.42
N VAL A 90 5.81 -0.93 8.64
CA VAL A 90 5.46 0.27 9.41
C VAL A 90 6.61 0.82 10.26
N ARG A 91 7.84 0.31 10.06
CA ARG A 91 9.08 0.72 10.75
C ARG A 91 9.06 0.55 12.27
N VAL A 92 8.12 -0.19 12.84
CA VAL A 92 8.04 -0.44 14.29
C VAL A 92 9.16 -1.39 14.72
N ASN A 93 9.95 -0.95 15.70
CA ASN A 93 10.93 -1.82 16.35
C ASN A 93 10.21 -2.79 17.29
N ALA A 94 10.58 -4.07 17.21
CA ALA A 94 10.04 -5.08 18.11
C ALA A 94 11.03 -6.19 18.41
N GLU A 95 10.97 -6.67 19.65
CA GLU A 95 11.62 -7.88 20.11
C GLU A 95 10.62 -9.03 20.16
N PHE A 96 11.06 -10.20 19.71
CA PHE A 96 10.27 -11.43 19.69
C PHE A 96 10.93 -12.45 20.59
N LYS A 97 10.15 -13.03 21.50
CA LYS A 97 10.58 -14.16 22.34
C LYS A 97 9.58 -15.29 22.19
N GLU A 98 10.08 -16.47 21.84
CA GLU A 98 9.27 -17.70 21.82
C GLU A 98 9.20 -18.31 23.21
N TRP A 99 8.17 -19.12 23.48
CA TRP A 99 7.92 -19.71 24.80
C TRP A 99 9.14 -20.43 25.41
N HIS A 100 9.98 -21.08 24.61
CA HIS A 100 11.19 -21.78 25.10
C HIS A 100 12.31 -20.83 25.55
N GLN A 101 12.22 -19.55 25.22
CA GLN A 101 13.16 -18.50 25.62
C GLN A 101 12.68 -17.76 26.89
N ILE A 102 11.44 -18.02 27.34
CA ILE A 102 10.81 -17.32 28.45
C ILE A 102 10.58 -18.31 29.61
N PRO A 103 11.14 -18.07 30.81
CA PRO A 103 10.91 -18.93 31.96
C PRO A 103 9.42 -19.08 32.28
N ASN A 104 8.95 -20.32 32.42
CA ASN A 104 7.56 -20.69 32.76
C ASN A 104 6.47 -20.21 31.77
N ALA A 105 6.81 -19.91 30.52
CA ALA A 105 5.80 -19.59 29.51
C ALA A 105 5.02 -20.83 29.04
N ALA A 106 3.75 -20.62 28.67
CA ALA A 106 2.91 -21.68 28.11
C ALA A 106 3.49 -22.17 26.76
N PRO A 107 3.55 -23.49 26.51
CA PRO A 107 4.02 -24.03 25.24
C PRO A 107 3.26 -23.48 24.04
N TYR A 108 3.96 -23.33 22.91
CA TYR A 108 3.41 -22.82 21.64
C TYR A 108 2.91 -21.37 21.69
N THR A 109 3.39 -20.57 22.64
CA THR A 109 3.13 -19.12 22.69
C THR A 109 4.37 -18.31 22.31
N PHE A 110 4.17 -17.02 22.08
CA PHE A 110 5.25 -16.06 21.90
C PHE A 110 4.86 -14.73 22.52
N GLN A 111 5.87 -13.96 22.92
CA GLN A 111 5.73 -12.59 23.39
C GLN A 111 6.34 -11.64 22.35
N ILE A 112 5.65 -10.54 22.10
CA ILE A 112 6.16 -9.43 21.29
C ILE A 112 6.22 -8.20 22.17
N THR A 113 7.38 -7.55 22.18
CA THR A 113 7.57 -6.24 22.78
C THR A 113 7.84 -5.26 21.65
N ALA A 114 6.87 -4.43 21.32
CA ALA A 114 7.00 -3.40 20.29
C ALA A 114 7.11 -2.02 20.94
N TRP A 115 7.98 -1.16 20.39
CA TRP A 115 8.16 0.21 20.85
C TRP A 115 7.47 1.18 19.89
N ALA A 116 6.76 2.16 20.45
CA ALA A 116 6.28 3.29 19.66
C ALA A 116 7.48 4.15 19.25
N ASN A 117 7.68 4.33 17.95
CA ASN A 117 8.79 5.16 17.45
C ASN A 117 8.50 6.65 17.63
N ASP A 118 7.22 7.04 17.56
CA ASP A 118 6.72 8.39 17.77
C ASP A 118 5.47 8.36 18.66
N ASN A 119 5.27 9.42 19.45
CA ASN A 119 4.04 9.61 20.20
C ASN A 119 2.93 10.00 19.24
N ARG A 120 2.09 9.04 18.86
CA ARG A 120 0.86 9.32 18.12
C ARG A 120 -0.08 10.15 19.00
N GLY A 121 -0.65 11.22 18.45
CA GLY A 121 -1.72 11.96 19.11
C GLY A 121 -2.85 11.00 19.42
N GLY A 122 -3.12 10.74 20.70
CA GLY A 122 -4.07 9.70 21.09
C GLY A 122 -5.46 9.99 20.56
N GLU A 123 -6.08 9.02 19.90
CA GLU A 123 -7.54 8.90 19.91
C GLU A 123 -7.95 8.35 21.28
N GLY A 124 -7.88 9.22 22.29
CA GLY A 124 -8.57 9.01 23.55
C GLY A 124 -10.03 9.44 23.35
N SER A 125 -10.93 8.45 23.27
CA SER A 125 -12.33 8.61 23.67
C SER A 125 -12.51 7.99 25.04
#